data_AF-A0A7C6LYD5-F1
#
_entry.id   AF-A0A7C6LYD5-F1
#
_cell.length_a   1.000
_cell.length_b   1.000
_cell.length_c   1.000
_cell.angle_alpha   90.00
_cell.angle_beta   90.00
_cell.angle_gamma   90.00
#
_symmetry.space_group_name_H-M   'P 1'
#
loop_
_entity.id
_entity.type
_entity.pdbx_description
1 polymer ?
#
loop_
_entity_poly.entity_id
_entity_poly.type
_entity_poly.pdbx_seq_one_letter_code
_entity_poly.pdbx_strand_id
1 'polypeptide(L)' 'MSILWREIIRESTPDRAIDYLADSEGTELNFKVMASAVATFRKEGTVNEAYFEEIRKDVKRRGGRK' A
#
# COMPACT_ATOMS: atom_id res chain seq x y z
N MET A 1 28.73 10.40 8.35
CA MET A 1 27.40 9.81 8.03
C MET A 1 26.66 10.71 7.04
N SER A 2 27.14 10.83 5.81
CA SER A 2 26.79 10.03 4.63
C SER A 2 25.39 10.35 4.07
N ILE A 3 25.39 11.24 3.08
CA ILE A 3 24.29 11.68 2.21
C ILE A 3 23.58 10.49 1.54
N LEU A 4 24.27 9.34 1.44
CA LEU A 4 23.80 8.08 0.87
C LEU A 4 22.50 7.56 1.50
N TRP A 5 22.25 7.81 2.79
CA TRP A 5 21.03 7.35 3.46
C TRP A 5 19.76 8.08 3.00
N ARG A 6 19.86 9.33 2.54
CA ARG A 6 18.71 10.05 1.97
C ARG A 6 18.38 9.57 0.56
N GLU A 7 19.39 9.14 -0.16
CA GLU A 7 19.27 8.71 -1.55
C GLU A 7 18.62 7.32 -1.66
N ILE A 8 18.96 6.41 -0.74
CA ILE A 8 18.33 5.08 -0.65
C ILE A 8 16.83 5.18 -0.33
N ILE A 9 16.42 6.09 0.57
CA ILE A 9 15.00 6.31 0.88
C ILE A 9 14.28 6.98 -0.31
N ARG A 10 14.97 7.81 -1.09
CA ARG A 10 14.45 8.44 -2.31
C ARG A 10 14.26 7.44 -3.46
N GLU A 11 15.03 6.36 -3.50
CA GLU A 11 14.92 5.30 -4.53
C GLU A 11 13.94 4.16 -4.17
N SER A 12 13.44 4.08 -2.94
CA SER A 12 12.24 3.27 -2.71
C SER A 12 11.09 3.96 -3.46
N THR A 13 10.70 3.42 -4.61
CA THR A 13 9.59 3.92 -5.43
C THR A 13 8.40 4.32 -4.55
N PRO A 14 8.17 5.63 -4.30
CA PRO A 14 7.12 6.08 -3.38
C PRO A 14 5.74 5.60 -3.81
N ASP A 15 5.60 5.30 -5.11
CA ASP A 15 4.38 4.81 -5.76
C ASP A 15 3.84 3.47 -5.24
N ARG A 16 4.65 2.68 -4.52
CA ARG A 16 4.17 1.36 -4.01
C ARG A 16 3.69 1.42 -2.56
N ALA A 17 3.93 2.51 -1.85
CA ALA A 17 3.41 2.67 -0.50
C ALA A 17 1.94 3.10 -0.59
N ILE A 18 1.04 2.28 -0.04
CA ILE A 18 -0.39 2.58 -0.02
C ILE A 18 -0.77 3.11 1.36
N ASP A 19 -1.35 4.31 1.40
CA ASP A 19 -1.96 4.85 2.60
C ASP A 19 -3.23 4.06 2.94
N TYR A 20 -3.31 3.55 4.17
CA TYR A 20 -4.48 2.88 4.72
C TYR A 20 -4.79 3.45 6.11
N LEU A 21 -6.02 3.24 6.59
CA LEU A 21 -6.39 3.66 7.95
C LEU A 21 -5.79 2.69 8.97
N ALA A 22 -4.90 3.19 9.83
CA ALA A 22 -4.21 2.39 10.85
C ALA A 22 -5.10 2.05 12.07
N ASP A 23 -6.38 1.78 11.84
CA ASP A 23 -7.29 1.16 12.82
C ASP A 23 -7.47 -0.33 12.50
N SER A 24 -8.24 -1.05 13.33
CA SER A 24 -8.43 -2.50 13.17
C SER A 24 -9.01 -2.87 11.81
N GLU A 25 -10.03 -2.14 11.34
CA GLU A 25 -10.69 -2.43 10.07
C GLU A 25 -9.79 -2.13 8.87
N GLY A 26 -9.09 -1.00 8.89
CA GLY A 26 -8.18 -0.63 7.80
C GLY A 26 -6.93 -1.51 7.76
N THR A 27 -6.46 -1.98 8.91
CA THR A 27 -5.37 -2.98 9.00
C THR A 27 -5.80 -4.32 8.43
N GLU A 28 -6.99 -4.80 8.79
CA GLU A 28 -7.54 -6.05 8.24
C GLU A 28 -7.71 -5.97 6.71
N LEU A 29 -8.26 -4.85 6.22
CA LEU A 29 -8.42 -4.62 4.78
C LEU A 29 -7.07 -4.62 4.06
N ASN A 30 -6.07 -3.93 4.60
CA ASN A 30 -4.73 -3.91 4.03
C ASN A 30 -4.14 -5.32 3.90
N PHE A 31 -4.23 -6.15 4.94
CA PHE A 31 -3.72 -7.53 4.89
C PHE A 31 -4.44 -8.39 3.83
N LYS A 32 -5.76 -8.27 3.70
CA LYS A 32 -6.54 -9.03 2.69
C LYS A 32 -6.12 -8.65 1.26
N VAL A 33 -6.01 -7.35 1.00
CA VAL A 33 -5.61 -6.83 -0.31
C VAL A 33 -4.17 -7.22 -0.64
N MET A 34 -3.24 -7.07 0.30
CA MET A 34 -1.84 -7.44 0.11
C MET A 34 -1.66 -8.94 -0.11
N ALA A 35 -2.39 -9.79 0.62
CA ALA A 35 -2.36 -11.24 0.41
C ALA A 35 -2.80 -11.60 -1.02
N SER A 36 -3.84 -10.96 -1.53
CA SER A 36 -4.33 -11.15 -2.90
C SER A 36 -3.32 -10.67 -3.94
N ALA A 37 -2.76 -9.47 -3.76
CA ALA A 37 -1.76 -8.90 -4.64
C ALA A 37 -0.50 -9.78 -4.72
N VAL A 38 -0.02 -10.30 -3.58
CA VAL A 38 1.13 -11.21 -3.52
C VAL A 38 0.82 -12.55 -4.20
N ALA A 39 -0.38 -13.09 -4.01
CA ALA A 39 -0.78 -14.34 -4.67
C ALA A 39 -0.78 -14.20 -6.19
N THR A 40 -1.36 -13.11 -6.71
CA THR A 40 -1.35 -12.81 -8.15
C THR A 40 0.05 -12.57 -8.67
N PHE A 41 0.86 -11.78 -7.96
CA PHE A 41 2.24 -11.53 -8.34
C PHE A 41 3.06 -12.83 -8.44
N ARG A 42 2.88 -13.77 -7.51
CA ARG A 42 3.55 -15.08 -7.56
C ARG A 42 3.16 -15.90 -8.78
N LYS A 43 1.94 -15.71 -9.28
CA LYS A 43 1.41 -16.44 -10.44
C LYS A 43 1.77 -15.77 -11.77
N GLU A 44 1.70 -14.45 -11.82
CA GLU A 44 1.67 -13.66 -13.05
C GLU A 44 2.87 -12.72 -13.20
N GLY A 45 3.71 -12.59 -12.15
CA GLY A 45 4.91 -11.76 -12.14
C GLY A 45 4.64 -10.25 -12.14
N THR A 46 3.37 -9.83 -12.05
CA THR A 46 2.96 -8.42 -12.09
C THR A 46 1.96 -8.12 -10.97
N VAL A 47 1.96 -6.87 -10.50
CA VAL A 47 1.00 -6.36 -9.52
C VAL A 47 0.06 -5.41 -10.24
N ASN A 48 -1.25 -5.65 -10.12
CA ASN A 48 -2.26 -4.75 -10.67
C ASN A 48 -2.65 -3.70 -9.62
N GLU A 49 -2.53 -2.42 -9.95
CA GLU A 49 -2.88 -1.31 -9.06
C GLU A 49 -4.36 -1.33 -8.63
N ALA A 50 -5.23 -1.97 -9.41
CA ALA A 50 -6.64 -2.14 -9.09
C ALA A 50 -6.88 -2.87 -7.76
N TYR A 51 -5.92 -3.68 -7.27
CA TYR A 51 -6.03 -4.32 -5.96
C TYR A 51 -6.12 -3.30 -4.82
N PHE A 52 -5.48 -2.13 -4.97
CA PHE A 52 -5.40 -1.12 -3.92
C PHE A 52 -6.54 -0.10 -3.96
N GLU A 53 -7.41 -0.15 -4.97
CA GLU A 53 -8.58 0.73 -5.08
C GLU A 53 -9.53 0.59 -3.90
N GLU A 54 -9.64 -0.60 -3.31
CA GLU A 54 -10.47 -0.82 -2.13
C GLU A 54 -9.93 -0.07 -0.91
N ILE A 55 -8.61 -0.10 -0.69
CA ILE A 55 -7.95 0.66 0.38
C ILE A 55 -8.14 2.17 0.15
N ARG A 56 -7.93 2.64 -1.09
CA ARG A 56 -8.12 4.06 -1.45
C ARG A 56 -9.55 4.53 -1.20
N LYS A 57 -10.54 3.71 -1.54
CA LYS A 57 -11.95 3.99 -1.27
C LYS A 57 -12.24 4.01 0.23
N ASP A 58 -11.64 3.11 0.99
CA ASP A 58 -11.80 3.09 2.44
C ASP A 58 -11.24 4.36 3.09
N VAL A 59 -10.03 4.78 2.72
CA VAL A 59 -9.43 6.04 3.15
C VAL A 59 -10.31 7.24 2.77
N LYS A 60 -10.84 7.29 1.55
CA LYS A 60 -11.74 8.39 1.13
C LYS A 60 -13.05 8.40 1.93
N ARG A 61 -13.61 7.22 2.24
CA ARG A 61 -14.90 7.07 2.93
C ARG A 61 -14.81 7.33 4.43
N ARG A 62 -13.78 6.79 5.08
CA ARG A 62 -13.62 6.77 6.54
C ARG A 62 -12.55 7.72 7.05
N GLY A 63 -11.57 8.09 6.22
CA GLY A 63 -10.51 9.05 6.56
C GLY A 63 -10.98 10.50 6.58
N GLY A 64 -12.21 10.78 6.15
CA GLY A 64 -12.85 12.07 6.29
C GLY A 64 -13.30 12.34 7.73
N ARG A 65 -12.34 12.67 8.61
CA ARG A 65 -12.50 13.50 9.82
C ARG A 65 -11.16 13.59 10.58
N LYS A 66 -10.46 14.69 10.36
CA LYS A 66 -9.71 15.42 11.39
C LYS A 66 -10.13 16.88 11.31
#